data_AF-A0A957VYQ9-F1
#
_entry.id   AF-A0A957VYQ9-F1
#
_cell.length_a   1.000
_cell.length_b   1.000
_cell.length_c   1.000
_cell.angle_alpha   90.00
_cell.angle_beta   90.00
_cell.angle_gamma   90.00
#
_symmetry.space_group_name_H-M   'P 1'
#
loop_
_entity.id
_entity.type
_entity.pdbx_description
1 polymer ?
#
loop_
_entity_poly.entity_id
_entity_poly.type
_entity_poly.pdbx_seq_one_letter_code
_entity_poly.pdbx_strand_id
1 'polypeptide(L)' 'MSFNDQVRQLTSTNINEIETHYYAALETEHGSGEHWILMTVLDKYGFRTHSPTKAMDVADQIIVLWYTLHSQ' A
#
# COMPACT_ATOMS: atom_id res chain seq x y z
N MET A 1 12.99 -2.99 -11.88
CA MET A 1 13.17 -2.46 -10.52
C MET A 1 12.58 -3.48 -9.56
N SER A 2 13.26 -3.83 -8.47
CA SER A 2 12.73 -4.81 -7.51
C SER A 2 11.66 -4.17 -6.62
N PHE A 3 10.79 -4.97 -6.00
CA PHE A 3 9.79 -4.49 -5.05
C PHE A 3 10.43 -3.68 -3.90
N ASN A 4 11.54 -4.19 -3.35
CA ASN A 4 12.26 -3.52 -2.26
C ASN A 4 12.85 -2.17 -2.72
N ASP A 5 13.35 -2.08 -3.96
CA ASP A 5 13.87 -0.82 -4.49
C ASP A 5 12.76 0.21 -4.74
N GLN A 6 11.55 -0.24 -5.11
CA GLN A 6 10.38 0.63 -5.19
C GLN A 6 9.98 1.16 -3.82
N VAL A 7 9.89 0.27 -2.81
CA VAL A 7 9.53 0.68 -1.44
C VAL A 7 10.55 1.65 -0.85
N ARG A 8 11.85 1.46 -1.10
CA ARG A 8 12.92 2.39 -0.68
C ARG A 8 12.78 3.80 -1.23
N GLN A 9 12.13 3.96 -2.38
CA GLN A 9 11.95 5.27 -3.01
C GLN A 9 10.71 6.03 -2.50
N LEU A 10 9.84 5.36 -1.73
CA LEU A 10 8.67 6.01 -1.15
C LEU A 10 9.10 7.00 -0.08
N THR A 11 8.48 8.17 -0.10
CA THR A 11 8.61 9.17 0.96
C THR A 11 7.66 8.88 2.11
N SER A 12 7.87 9.53 3.26
CA SER A 12 6.92 9.46 4.39
C SER A 12 5.51 9.89 3.99
N THR A 13 5.36 10.87 3.10
CA THR A 13 4.06 11.29 2.55
C THR A 13 3.41 10.18 1.73
N ASN A 14 4.19 9.44 0.91
CA ASN A 14 3.63 8.35 0.12
C ASN A 14 3.14 7.21 1.02
N ILE A 15 3.91 6.86 2.06
CA ILE A 15 3.51 5.84 3.02
C ILE A 15 2.28 6.25 3.82
N ASN A 16 2.21 7.50 4.29
CA ASN A 16 1.04 7.96 5.02
C ASN A 16 -0.25 7.86 4.17
N GLU A 17 -0.18 8.16 2.88
CA GLU A 17 -1.31 7.98 1.96
C GLU A 17 -1.70 6.51 1.82
N ILE A 18 -0.72 5.61 1.62
CA ILE A 18 -0.97 4.16 1.54
C ILE A 18 -1.58 3.64 2.86
N GLU A 19 -1.03 4.02 4.02
CA GLU A 19 -1.54 3.65 5.34
C GLU A 19 -2.98 4.13 5.54
N THR A 20 -3.27 5.39 5.21
CA THR A 20 -4.61 5.97 5.36
C THR A 20 -5.65 5.14 4.61
N HIS A 21 -5.37 4.78 3.36
CA HIS A 21 -6.30 3.97 2.56
C HIS A 21 -6.30 2.49 2.93
N TYR A 22 -5.19 1.96 3.43
CA TYR A 22 -5.13 0.61 3.97
C TYR A 22 -6.03 0.46 5.20
N TYR A 23 -5.94 1.39 6.16
CA TYR A 23 -6.79 1.36 7.35
C TYR A 23 -8.27 1.63 7.02
N ALA A 24 -8.56 2.54 6.09
CA ALA A 24 -9.93 2.72 5.61
C ALA A 24 -10.50 1.43 4.97
N ALA A 25 -9.70 0.71 4.19
CA ALA A 25 -10.12 -0.57 3.62
C ALA A 25 -10.32 -1.65 4.69
N LEU A 26 -9.46 -1.73 5.72
CA LEU A 26 -9.60 -2.66 6.85
C LEU A 26 -10.90 -2.48 7.63
N GLU A 27 -11.38 -1.25 7.76
CA GLU A 27 -12.61 -0.91 8.51
C GLU A 27 -13.91 -1.15 7.72
N THR A 28 -13.80 -1.60 6.46
CA THR A 28 -14.96 -1.81 5.59
C THR A 28 -15.10 -3.27 5.15
N GLU A 29 -16.28 -3.62 4.64
CA GLU A 29 -16.51 -4.96 4.07
C GLU A 29 -15.58 -5.24 2.89
N HIS A 30 -15.19 -6.50 2.74
CA HIS A 30 -14.31 -6.94 1.67
C HIS A 30 -14.87 -6.60 0.28
N GLY A 31 -14.08 -5.92 -0.56
CA GLY A 31 -14.48 -5.53 -1.91
C GLY A 31 -15.30 -4.23 -1.98
N SER A 32 -15.39 -3.49 -0.87
CA SER A 32 -15.95 -2.14 -0.82
C SER A 32 -15.21 -1.13 -1.72
N GLY A 33 -15.79 0.06 -1.87
CA GLY A 33 -15.14 1.20 -2.54
C GLY A 33 -13.73 1.49 -2.04
N GLU A 34 -13.50 1.38 -0.73
CA GLU A 34 -12.19 1.64 -0.10
C GLU A 34 -11.10 0.69 -0.61
N HIS A 35 -11.44 -0.57 -0.89
CA HIS A 35 -10.49 -1.51 -1.46
C HIS A 35 -10.06 -1.10 -2.87
N TRP A 36 -10.98 -0.56 -3.68
CA TRP A 36 -10.67 -0.06 -5.03
C TRP A 36 -9.88 1.25 -5.00
N ILE A 37 -10.15 2.10 -4.00
CA ILE A 37 -9.35 3.30 -3.76
C ILE A 37 -7.93 2.91 -3.38
N LEU A 38 -7.74 1.96 -2.45
CA LEU A 38 -6.43 1.42 -2.11
C LEU A 38 -5.69 0.88 -3.34
N MET A 39 -6.36 0.11 -4.20
CA MET A 39 -5.78 -0.37 -5.46
C MET A 39 -5.30 0.78 -6.36
N THR A 40 -6.07 1.86 -6.45
CA THR A 40 -5.72 3.04 -7.25
C THR A 40 -4.51 3.77 -6.67
N VAL A 41 -4.44 3.89 -5.35
CA VAL A 41 -3.30 4.48 -4.62
C VAL A 41 -2.03 3.65 -4.82
N LEU A 42 -2.14 2.32 -4.78
CA LEU A 42 -1.01 1.43 -5.04
C LEU A 42 -0.52 1.54 -6.50
N ASP A 43 -1.41 1.61 -7.49
CA ASP A 43 -1.04 1.76 -8.90
C ASP A 43 -0.37 3.11 -9.19
N LYS A 44 -0.79 4.19 -8.51
CA LYS A 44 -0.11 5.52 -8.55
C LYS A 44 1.38 5.41 -8.21
N TYR A 45 1.76 4.47 -7.34
CA TYR A 45 3.13 4.21 -6.91
C TYR A 45 3.80 3.04 -7.66
N GLY A 46 3.14 2.51 -8.69
CA GLY A 46 3.66 1.42 -9.53
C GLY A 46 3.48 0.02 -8.93
N PHE A 47 2.69 -0.13 -7.86
CA PHE A 47 2.35 -1.41 -7.26
C PHE A 47 1.02 -1.92 -7.81
N ARG A 48 1.07 -2.52 -9.00
CA ARG A 48 -0.14 -3.08 -9.64
C ARG A 48 -0.65 -4.30 -8.89
N THR A 49 -1.94 -4.28 -8.57
CA THR A 49 -2.66 -5.40 -7.98
C THR A 49 -3.91 -5.70 -8.80
N HIS A 50 -4.34 -6.96 -8.80
CA HIS A 50 -5.46 -7.43 -9.63
C HIS A 50 -6.68 -7.88 -8.82
N SER A 51 -6.64 -7.70 -7.49
CA SER A 51 -7.76 -7.99 -6.61
C SER A 51 -7.67 -7.17 -5.32
N PRO A 52 -8.80 -6.89 -4.65
CA PRO A 52 -8.85 -6.31 -3.31
C PRO A 52 -7.96 -7.04 -2.31
N THR A 53 -8.01 -8.36 -2.24
CA THR A 53 -7.16 -9.16 -1.33
C THR A 53 -5.68 -8.91 -1.58
N LYS A 54 -5.26 -8.92 -2.86
CA LYS A 54 -3.86 -8.68 -3.19
C LYS A 54 -3.43 -7.24 -2.89
N ALA A 55 -4.33 -6.27 -3.00
CA ALA A 55 -4.10 -4.88 -2.61
C ALA A 55 -3.80 -4.77 -1.12
N MET A 56 -4.59 -5.44 -0.27
CA MET A 56 -4.36 -5.48 1.17
C MET A 56 -2.99 -6.09 1.50
N ASP A 57 -2.67 -7.26 0.93
CA ASP A 57 -1.39 -7.95 1.17
C ASP A 57 -0.19 -7.09 0.76
N VAL A 58 -0.30 -6.39 -0.38
CA VAL A 58 0.78 -5.55 -0.91
C VAL A 58 0.92 -4.28 -0.08
N ALA A 59 -0.17 -3.65 0.32
CA ALA A 59 -0.13 -2.47 1.17
C ALA A 59 0.54 -2.78 2.52
N ASP A 60 0.15 -3.88 3.17
CA ASP A 60 0.74 -4.34 4.43
C ASP A 60 2.27 -4.57 4.30
N GLN A 61 2.69 -5.28 3.23
CA GLN A 61 4.11 -5.50 2.94
C GLN A 61 4.89 -4.20 2.70
N ILE A 62 4.31 -3.24 1.99
CA ILE A 62 4.93 -1.93 1.74
C ILE A 62 5.14 -1.19 3.06
N ILE A 63 4.09 -1.12 3.90
CA ILE A 63 4.11 -0.40 5.18
C ILE A 63 5.18 -0.99 6.10
N VAL A 64 5.14 -2.31 6.33
CA VAL A 64 6.11 -3.00 7.20
C VAL A 64 7.54 -2.83 6.69
N LEU A 65 7.77 -3.02 5.37
CA LEU A 65 9.10 -2.91 4.79
C LEU A 65 9.64 -1.48 4.86
N TRP A 66 8.80 -0.48 4.60
CA TRP A 66 9.24 0.92 4.61
C TRP A 66 9.71 1.35 6.00
N TYR A 67 8.92 1.05 7.04
CA TYR A 67 9.32 1.34 8.42
C TYR A 67 10.57 0.56 8.85
N THR A 68 10.72 -0.68 8.38
CA THR A 68 11.95 -1.47 8.64
C THR A 68 13.19 -0.83 8.03
N LEU A 69 13.06 -0.23 6.83
CA LEU A 69 14.17 0.41 6.12
C LEU A 69 14.53 1.79 6.67
N HIS A 70 13.58 2.52 7.26
CA HIS A 70 13.75 3.91 7.71
C HIS A 70 13.81 4.06 9.25
N SER A 71 13.73 2.96 9.99
CA SER A 71 13.96 2.94 11.45
C SER A 71 15.44 2.69 11.83
N GLN A 72 16.31 2.56 10.84
CA GLN A 72 17.78 2.48 10.98
C GLN A 72 18.43 3.85 10.75
#